data_AF-F9X5V1-F1
#
_entry.id   AF-F9X5V1-F1
#
_cell.length_a   1.000
_cell.length_b   1.000
_cell.length_c   1.000
_cell.angle_alpha   90.00
_cell.angle_beta   90.00
_cell.angle_gamma   90.00
#
_symmetry.space_group_name_H-M   'P 1'
#
loop_
_entity.id
_entity.type
_entity.pdbx_description
1 polymer ?
#
loop_
_entity_poly.entity_id
_entity_poly.type
_entity_poly.pdbx_seq_one_letter_code
_entity_poly.pdbx_strand_id
1 'polypeptide(L)'
;MIHYFYFLDYEVGKRGAGLETPAVAADLVSEDDHALAHAKIFAVAEKYQVPGLKELAVGKFKAAMEVHEKHPDFAEVVTTVFATTPETVRDLRDIVSTRLTTNPNLLDSKDIESAVNSVSGLTFELLRQAHKATAALKMSRTNWGPPTTCYRCLRFAKRCGTCK
;
A
#
# COMPACT_ATOMS: atom_id res chain seq x y z
N MET A 1 -44.10 -5.95 7.22
CA MET A 1 -42.69 -6.38 7.16
C MET A 1 -41.71 -5.29 6.67
N ILE A 2 -42.19 -4.08 6.39
CA ILE A 2 -41.36 -2.88 6.12
C ILE A 2 -41.22 -1.99 7.36
N HIS A 3 -41.99 -2.33 8.42
CA HIS A 3 -42.14 -1.54 9.64
C HIS A 3 -41.02 -1.77 10.68
N TYR A 4 -40.16 -2.78 10.47
CA TYR A 4 -39.04 -3.08 11.37
C TYR A 4 -37.74 -2.36 10.98
N PHE A 5 -37.65 -1.79 9.77
CA PHE A 5 -36.47 -1.04 9.34
C PHE A 5 -36.49 0.45 9.78
N TYR A 6 -37.63 0.97 10.23
CA TYR A 6 -37.83 2.42 10.45
C TYR A 6 -37.82 2.88 11.91
N PHE A 7 -37.65 1.97 12.87
CA PHE A 7 -37.56 2.28 14.31
C PHE A 7 -36.17 2.04 14.91
N LEU A 8 -35.18 1.72 14.07
CA LEU A 8 -33.80 1.97 14.46
C LEU A 8 -33.54 3.43 14.10
N ASP A 9 -33.77 4.29 15.10
CA ASP A 9 -33.33 5.67 15.13
C ASP A 9 -31.85 5.73 14.74
N TYR A 10 -31.59 5.87 13.43
CA TYR A 10 -30.38 6.53 13.01
C TYR A 10 -30.59 7.99 13.38
N GLU A 11 -30.21 8.34 14.61
CA GLU A 11 -29.90 9.72 14.93
C GLU A 11 -28.71 10.14 14.05
N VAL A 12 -28.99 10.47 12.79
CA VAL A 12 -28.16 11.39 12.03
C VAL A 12 -28.38 12.73 12.70
N GLY A 13 -27.65 12.93 13.80
CA GLY A 13 -27.56 14.24 14.44
C GLY A 13 -27.26 15.25 13.35
N LYS A 14 -28.23 16.13 13.08
CA LYS A 14 -28.02 17.28 12.22
C LYS A 14 -26.84 18.05 12.79
N ARG A 15 -25.64 17.86 12.24
CA ARG A 15 -24.65 18.95 12.16
C ARG A 15 -25.19 19.95 11.15
N GLY A 16 -26.29 20.59 11.52
CA GLY A 16 -26.77 21.80 10.86
C GLY A 16 -25.71 22.87 11.09
N ALA A 17 -25.26 23.46 10.00
CA ALA A 17 -24.32 24.55 9.97
C ALA A 17 -24.64 25.60 11.04
N GLY A 18 -23.76 25.67 12.03
CA GLY A 18 -23.69 26.67 13.08
C GLY A 18 -22.26 26.63 13.57
N LEU A 19 -21.55 27.72 13.34
CA LEU A 19 -20.14 27.92 13.60
C LEU A 19 -19.83 27.81 15.09
N GLU A 20 -19.77 26.60 15.64
CA GLU A 20 -19.14 26.27 16.91
C GLU A 20 -18.62 24.84 16.79
N THR A 21 -17.32 24.71 16.56
CA THR A 21 -16.57 23.44 16.62
C THR A 21 -16.77 22.79 17.99
N PRO A 22 -17.51 21.67 18.12
CA PRO A 22 -17.52 20.90 19.35
C PRO A 22 -16.40 19.87 19.23
N ALA A 23 -15.40 20.04 20.07
CA ALA A 23 -14.18 19.26 20.18
C ALA A 23 -14.43 17.79 20.58
N VAL A 24 -14.95 16.98 19.65
CA VAL A 24 -14.99 15.52 19.76
C VAL A 24 -14.36 14.85 18.53
N ALA A 25 -13.52 15.59 17.82
CA ALA A 25 -12.80 15.15 16.63
C ALA A 25 -11.31 14.89 16.86
N ALA A 26 -10.83 14.78 18.12
CA ALA A 26 -9.39 14.77 18.37
C ALA A 26 -8.87 13.82 19.45
N ASP A 27 -9.69 13.02 20.15
CA ASP A 27 -9.22 12.46 21.43
C ASP A 27 -9.43 10.95 21.68
N LEU A 28 -9.45 10.13 20.61
CA LEU A 28 -9.19 8.68 20.74
C LEU A 28 -8.26 8.12 19.65
N VAL A 29 -7.60 9.00 18.89
CA VAL A 29 -6.43 8.57 18.13
C VAL A 29 -5.25 8.88 19.03
N SER A 30 -4.91 7.96 19.94
CA SER A 30 -3.51 7.87 20.31
C SER A 30 -2.74 7.71 19.00
N GLU A 31 -1.68 8.48 18.85
CA GLU A 31 -0.75 8.48 17.72
C GLU A 31 0.06 7.17 17.66
N ASP A 32 -0.65 6.04 17.74
CA ASP A 32 -0.10 4.72 17.57
C ASP A 32 -0.53 4.25 16.19
N ASP A 33 0.42 4.30 15.26
CA ASP A 33 0.32 3.92 13.85
C ASP A 33 0.01 2.42 13.65
N HIS A 34 -1.16 1.99 14.11
CA HIS A 34 -1.60 0.61 14.05
C HIS A 34 -2.17 0.28 12.67
N ALA A 35 -1.29 -0.02 11.73
CA ALA A 35 -1.66 -0.50 10.40
C ALA A 35 -2.65 -1.68 10.44
N LEU A 36 -2.55 -2.55 11.46
CA LEU A 36 -3.49 -3.64 11.69
C LEU A 36 -4.94 -3.15 11.93
N ALA A 37 -5.11 -2.06 12.67
CA ALA A 37 -6.43 -1.48 12.91
C ALA A 37 -7.04 -0.93 11.61
N HIS A 38 -6.24 -0.24 10.79
CA HIS A 38 -6.69 0.26 9.49
C HIS A 38 -7.04 -0.87 8.51
N ALA A 39 -6.31 -2.00 8.53
CA ALA A 39 -6.66 -3.18 7.75
C ALA A 39 -8.00 -3.80 8.20
N LYS A 40 -8.26 -3.87 9.51
CA LYS A 40 -9.55 -4.35 10.05
C LYS A 40 -10.71 -3.43 9.66
N ILE A 41 -10.52 -2.11 9.76
CA ILE A 41 -11.53 -1.11 9.34
C ILE A 41 -11.83 -1.24 7.84
N PHE A 42 -10.79 -1.45 7.03
CA PHE A 42 -10.96 -1.68 5.60
C PHE A 42 -11.82 -2.92 5.30
N ALA A 43 -11.57 -4.04 5.98
CA ALA A 43 -12.39 -5.25 5.82
C ALA A 43 -13.86 -5.02 6.18
N VAL A 44 -14.12 -4.22 7.23
CA VAL A 44 -15.48 -3.79 7.61
C VAL A 44 -16.09 -2.89 6.53
N ALA A 45 -15.35 -1.91 6.02
CA ALA A 45 -15.81 -1.00 4.98
C ALA A 45 -16.14 -1.73 3.67
N GLU A 46 -15.34 -2.73 3.30
CA GLU A 46 -15.60 -3.59 2.14
C GLU A 46 -16.85 -4.45 2.36
N LYS A 47 -16.99 -5.07 3.54
CA LYS A 47 -18.14 -5.92 3.88
C LYS A 47 -19.47 -5.16 3.84
N TYR A 48 -19.49 -3.93 4.32
CA TYR A 48 -20.69 -3.09 4.34
C TYR A 48 -20.79 -2.12 3.16
N GLN A 49 -19.89 -2.23 2.17
CA GLN A 49 -19.86 -1.41 0.96
C GLN A 49 -19.92 0.10 1.24
N VAL A 50 -19.09 0.57 2.17
CA VAL A 50 -18.96 1.99 2.53
C VAL A 50 -17.71 2.58 1.85
N PRO A 51 -17.83 3.14 0.62
CA PRO A 51 -16.67 3.51 -0.19
C PRO A 51 -15.80 4.61 0.46
N GLY A 52 -16.41 5.62 1.08
CA GLY A 52 -15.64 6.70 1.73
C GLY A 52 -14.81 6.20 2.92
N LEU A 53 -15.31 5.21 3.66
CA LEU A 53 -14.56 4.60 4.77
C LEU A 53 -13.43 3.71 4.24
N LYS A 54 -13.68 3.01 3.12
CA LYS A 54 -12.67 2.18 2.44
C LYS A 54 -11.48 3.03 2.00
N GLU A 55 -11.73 4.13 1.29
CA GLU A 55 -10.67 5.04 0.81
C GLU A 55 -9.87 5.64 1.96
N LEU A 56 -10.54 6.07 3.03
CA LEU A 56 -9.89 6.63 4.21
C LEU A 56 -9.02 5.58 4.92
N ALA A 57 -9.52 4.34 5.05
CA ALA A 57 -8.76 3.25 5.65
C ALA A 57 -7.51 2.91 4.83
N VAL A 58 -7.59 2.90 3.50
CA VAL A 58 -6.42 2.71 2.62
C VAL A 58 -5.40 3.83 2.79
N GLY A 59 -5.85 5.09 2.79
CA GLY A 59 -4.97 6.25 2.96
C GLY A 59 -4.23 6.22 4.29
N LYS A 60 -4.93 5.91 5.38
CA LYS A 60 -4.36 5.78 6.72
C LYS A 60 -3.44 4.56 6.86
N PHE A 61 -3.82 3.42 6.27
CA PHE A 61 -2.98 2.23 6.22
C PHE A 61 -1.66 2.51 5.50
N LYS A 62 -1.71 3.18 4.35
CA LYS A 62 -0.51 3.55 3.58
C LYS A 62 0.39 4.47 4.40
N ALA A 63 -0.17 5.49 5.05
CA ALA A 63 0.59 6.39 5.91
C ALA A 63 1.28 5.63 7.05
N ALA A 64 0.56 4.77 7.78
CA ALA A 64 1.11 3.96 8.87
C ALA A 64 2.24 3.02 8.38
N MET A 65 2.11 2.45 7.17
CA MET A 65 3.14 1.61 6.55
C MET A 65 4.37 2.39 6.10
N GLU A 66 4.26 3.68 5.80
CA GLU A 66 5.39 4.53 5.43
C GLU A 66 6.18 5.02 6.65
N VAL A 67 5.50 5.33 7.77
CA VAL A 67 6.10 5.90 8.97
C VAL A 67 7.10 4.95 9.64
N HIS A 68 6.78 3.65 9.77
CA HIS A 68 7.69 2.69 10.38
C HIS A 68 8.28 1.70 9.37
N GLU A 69 9.62 1.66 9.33
CA GLU A 69 10.38 0.75 8.48
C GLU A 69 10.26 -0.71 8.94
N LYS A 70 10.32 -0.93 10.26
CA LYS A 70 10.08 -2.21 10.94
C LYS A 70 8.90 -2.07 11.88
N HIS A 71 7.73 -2.53 11.43
CA HIS A 71 6.60 -2.76 12.32
C HIS A 71 6.80 -4.11 13.03
N PRO A 72 6.81 -4.16 14.37
CA PRO A 72 6.91 -5.44 15.09
C PRO A 72 5.74 -6.37 14.71
N ASP A 73 4.58 -5.78 14.43
CA ASP A 73 3.35 -6.51 14.11
C ASP A 73 3.15 -6.69 12.59
N PHE A 74 4.19 -6.43 11.77
CA PHE A 74 4.06 -6.50 10.32
C PHE A 74 3.62 -7.90 9.84
N ALA A 75 4.15 -8.96 10.45
CA ALA A 75 3.75 -10.33 10.15
C ALA A 75 2.25 -10.57 10.39
N GLU A 76 1.70 -10.03 11.48
CA GLU A 76 0.26 -10.09 11.78
C GLU A 76 -0.56 -9.24 10.77
N VAL A 77 -0.03 -8.09 10.36
CA VAL A 77 -0.65 -7.26 9.32
C VAL A 77 -0.75 -8.02 8.00
N VAL A 78 0.33 -8.68 7.56
CA VAL A 78 0.32 -9.48 6.32
C VAL A 78 -0.75 -10.56 6.42
N THR A 79 -0.70 -11.41 7.45
CA THR A 79 -1.68 -12.50 7.59
C THR A 79 -3.11 -11.98 7.65
N THR A 80 -3.37 -10.91 8.40
CA THR A 80 -4.70 -10.31 8.52
C THR A 80 -5.18 -9.72 7.21
N VAL A 81 -4.36 -8.96 6.49
CA VAL A 81 -4.73 -8.36 5.20
C VAL A 81 -5.11 -9.47 4.21
N PHE A 82 -4.29 -10.51 4.08
CA PHE A 82 -4.56 -11.59 3.14
C PHE A 82 -5.70 -12.52 3.56
N ALA A 83 -5.97 -12.66 4.86
CA ALA A 83 -7.11 -13.44 5.37
C ALA A 83 -8.45 -12.69 5.29
N THR A 84 -8.45 -11.37 5.53
CA THR A 84 -9.68 -10.56 5.60
C THR A 84 -10.11 -9.97 4.27
N THR A 85 -9.19 -9.92 3.29
CA THR A 85 -9.48 -9.40 1.95
C THR A 85 -9.48 -10.52 0.90
N PRO A 86 -10.57 -10.67 0.13
CA PRO A 86 -10.59 -11.59 -1.00
C PRO A 86 -9.63 -11.08 -2.10
N GLU A 87 -9.19 -11.97 -2.99
CA GLU A 87 -8.20 -11.66 -4.04
C GLU A 87 -8.60 -10.51 -4.98
N THR A 88 -9.90 -10.23 -5.08
CA THR A 88 -10.47 -9.13 -5.86
C THR A 88 -10.08 -7.75 -5.32
N VAL A 89 -9.71 -7.67 -4.05
CA VAL A 89 -9.40 -6.41 -3.37
C VAL A 89 -7.88 -6.22 -3.33
N ARG A 90 -7.37 -5.53 -4.35
CA ARG A 90 -5.93 -5.34 -4.57
C ARG A 90 -5.32 -4.19 -3.78
N ASP A 91 -6.12 -3.24 -3.29
CA ASP A 91 -5.63 -1.99 -2.69
C ASP A 91 -4.62 -2.23 -1.54
N LEU A 92 -5.01 -2.99 -0.52
CA LEU A 92 -4.11 -3.29 0.60
C LEU A 92 -3.03 -4.30 0.24
N ARG A 93 -3.37 -5.30 -0.58
CA ARG A 93 -2.45 -6.37 -0.99
C ARG A 93 -1.28 -5.81 -1.79
N ASP A 94 -1.53 -4.88 -2.72
CA ASP A 94 -0.52 -4.23 -3.53
C ASP A 94 0.41 -3.37 -2.66
N ILE A 95 -0.11 -2.69 -1.63
CA ILE A 95 0.71 -1.92 -0.68
C ILE A 95 1.67 -2.84 0.08
N VAL A 96 1.15 -3.96 0.63
CA VAL A 96 1.97 -4.92 1.38
C VAL A 96 3.00 -5.61 0.48
N SER A 97 2.58 -6.10 -0.70
CA SER A 97 3.48 -6.73 -1.67
C SER A 97 4.57 -5.77 -2.14
N THR A 98 4.21 -4.50 -2.40
CA THR A 98 5.20 -3.46 -2.74
C THR A 98 6.18 -3.25 -1.60
N ARG A 99 5.72 -3.12 -0.36
CA ARG A 99 6.60 -2.94 0.81
C ARG A 99 7.60 -4.09 0.98
N LEU A 100 7.14 -5.34 0.82
CA LEU A 100 7.98 -6.54 0.87
C LEU A 100 9.04 -6.57 -0.24
N THR A 101 8.70 -6.12 -1.45
CA THR A 101 9.65 -6.08 -2.57
C THR A 101 10.63 -4.91 -2.52
N THR A 102 10.25 -3.78 -1.90
CA THR A 102 11.13 -2.61 -1.75
C THR A 102 12.17 -2.81 -0.66
N ASN A 103 11.80 -3.49 0.43
CA ASN A 103 12.64 -3.68 1.61
C ASN A 103 13.00 -5.16 1.80
N PRO A 104 14.02 -5.68 1.09
CA PRO A 104 14.39 -7.10 1.16
C PRO A 104 14.79 -7.54 2.58
N ASN A 105 15.32 -6.62 3.40
CA ASN A 105 15.69 -6.87 4.80
C ASN A 105 14.51 -7.32 5.69
N LEU A 106 13.26 -7.09 5.27
CA LEU A 106 12.07 -7.57 5.97
C LEU A 106 11.90 -9.08 5.82
N LEU A 107 12.27 -9.63 4.65
CA LEU A 107 12.15 -11.06 4.34
C LEU A 107 13.18 -11.92 5.10
N ASP A 108 14.24 -11.32 5.64
CA ASP A 108 15.24 -12.03 6.46
C ASP A 108 14.70 -12.44 7.84
N SER A 109 13.57 -11.86 8.26
CA SER A 109 12.95 -12.19 9.55
C SER A 109 12.07 -13.44 9.44
N LYS A 110 12.26 -14.38 10.37
CA LYS A 110 11.51 -15.66 10.40
C LYS A 110 10.00 -15.47 10.56
N ASP A 111 9.59 -14.43 11.26
CA ASP A 111 8.17 -14.15 11.49
C ASP A 111 7.47 -13.74 10.18
N ILE A 112 8.13 -12.92 9.36
CA ILE A 112 7.63 -12.50 8.05
C ILE A 112 7.69 -13.67 7.07
N GLU A 113 8.75 -14.48 7.10
CA GLU A 113 8.84 -15.70 6.27
C GLU A 113 7.68 -16.66 6.57
N SER A 114 7.36 -16.89 7.85
CA SER A 114 6.22 -17.72 8.26
C SER A 114 4.89 -17.13 7.79
N ALA A 115 4.70 -15.80 7.95
CA ALA A 115 3.50 -15.11 7.48
C ALA A 115 3.32 -15.23 5.95
N VAL A 116 4.40 -15.05 5.18
CA VAL A 116 4.36 -15.17 3.71
C VAL A 116 4.06 -16.59 3.27
N ASN A 117 4.63 -17.60 3.94
CA ASN A 117 4.38 -19.01 3.64
C ASN A 117 2.98 -19.48 4.07
N SER A 118 2.37 -18.84 5.07
CA SER A 118 1.00 -19.14 5.49
C SER A 118 -0.05 -18.74 4.45
N VAL A 119 0.26 -17.74 3.61
CA VAL A 119 -0.63 -17.25 2.57
C VAL A 119 -0.32 -17.94 1.25
N SER A 120 -1.22 -18.82 0.82
CA SER A 120 -1.09 -19.49 -0.48
C SER A 120 -1.04 -18.47 -1.63
N GLY A 121 -0.04 -18.58 -2.51
CA GLY A 121 0.10 -17.74 -3.70
C GLY A 121 0.86 -16.42 -3.51
N LEU A 122 1.07 -15.96 -2.27
CA LEU A 122 1.79 -14.72 -2.00
C LEU A 122 3.27 -14.80 -2.43
N THR A 123 3.93 -15.93 -2.17
CA THR A 123 5.31 -16.19 -2.62
C THR A 123 5.48 -16.03 -4.12
N PHE A 124 4.56 -16.59 -4.91
CA PHE A 124 4.57 -16.47 -6.37
C PHE A 124 4.28 -15.04 -6.83
N GLU A 125 3.36 -14.34 -6.15
CA GLU A 125 3.07 -12.93 -6.43
C GLU A 125 4.31 -12.04 -6.23
N LEU A 126 5.01 -12.20 -5.10
CA LEU A 126 6.24 -11.47 -4.79
C LEU A 126 7.34 -11.77 -5.82
N LEU A 127 7.52 -13.05 -6.19
CA LEU A 127 8.47 -13.45 -7.22
C LEU A 127 8.15 -12.79 -8.57
N ARG A 128 6.88 -12.77 -8.97
CA ARG A 128 6.43 -12.11 -10.20
C ARG A 128 6.71 -10.61 -10.18
N GLN A 129 6.50 -9.96 -9.04
CA GLN A 129 6.77 -8.52 -8.87
C GLN A 129 8.27 -8.21 -8.91
N ALA A 130 9.11 -9.02 -8.25
CA ALA A 130 10.56 -8.91 -8.33
C ALA A 130 11.08 -9.14 -9.77
N HIS A 131 10.52 -10.11 -10.49
CA HIS A 131 10.87 -10.35 -11.88
C HIS A 131 10.49 -9.16 -12.79
N LYS A 132 9.30 -8.56 -12.59
CA LYS A 132 8.91 -7.34 -13.32
C LYS A 132 9.88 -6.18 -13.05
N ALA A 133 10.27 -5.99 -11.79
CA ALA A 133 11.22 -4.94 -11.40
C ALA A 133 12.60 -5.15 -12.05
N THR A 134 13.13 -6.37 -12.03
CA THR A 134 14.42 -6.68 -12.67
C THR A 134 14.35 -6.62 -14.20
N ALA A 135 13.23 -7.01 -14.81
CA ALA A 135 12.99 -6.86 -16.24
C ALA A 135 12.95 -5.37 -16.64
N ALA A 136 12.29 -4.51 -15.85
CA ALA A 136 12.28 -3.07 -16.06
C ALA A 136 13.70 -2.47 -16.02
N LEU A 137 14.54 -2.90 -15.07
CA LEU A 137 15.95 -2.48 -15.00
C LEU A 137 16.76 -2.98 -16.22
N LYS A 138 16.53 -4.21 -16.69
CA LYS A 138 17.18 -4.72 -17.91
C LYS A 138 16.77 -3.92 -19.15
N MET A 139 15.49 -3.58 -19.29
CA MET A 139 15.01 -2.74 -20.40
C MET A 139 15.60 -1.33 -20.32
N SER A 140 15.70 -0.77 -19.11
CA SER A 140 16.38 0.49 -18.81
C SER A 140 17.90 0.44 -19.06
N ARG A 141 18.53 -0.73 -19.06
CA ARG A 141 19.93 -0.88 -19.45
C ARG A 141 20.11 -1.01 -20.96
N THR A 142 19.15 -1.62 -21.67
CA THR A 142 19.22 -1.81 -23.13
C THR A 142 18.82 -0.58 -23.93
N ASN A 143 18.08 0.35 -23.34
CA ASN A 143 17.73 1.64 -23.95
C ASN A 143 18.76 2.75 -23.61
N TRP A 144 19.76 2.46 -22.78
CA TRP A 144 21.05 3.15 -22.81
C TRP A 144 21.78 2.73 -24.09
N GLY A 145 21.40 3.35 -25.20
CA GLY A 145 22.26 3.40 -26.37
C GLY A 145 23.60 4.07 -26.00
N PRO A 146 24.68 3.83 -26.76
CA PRO A 146 25.92 4.58 -26.55
C PRO A 146 25.57 6.07 -26.49
N PRO A 147 26.17 6.84 -25.57
CA PRO A 147 25.90 8.26 -25.42
C PRO A 147 25.89 8.87 -26.81
N THR A 148 24.75 9.43 -27.20
CA THR A 148 24.63 10.05 -28.51
C THR A 148 25.55 11.25 -28.62
N THR A 149 26.24 11.64 -27.55
CA THR A 149 27.24 12.70 -27.49
C THR A 149 28.63 12.14 -27.13
N CYS A 150 29.66 12.60 -27.85
CA CYS A 150 31.04 12.31 -27.46
C CYS A 150 31.39 13.16 -26.22
N TYR A 151 31.76 12.55 -25.08
CA TYR A 151 32.07 13.26 -23.83
C TYR A 151 33.21 14.27 -23.91
N ARG A 152 34.06 14.16 -24.95
CA ARG A 152 35.18 15.08 -25.19
C ARG A 152 34.78 16.34 -25.95
N CYS A 153 33.67 16.29 -26.70
CA CYS A 153 33.26 17.40 -27.57
C CYS A 153 31.79 17.82 -27.39
N LEU A 154 31.03 17.15 -26.52
CA LEU A 154 29.61 17.38 -26.21
C LEU A 154 28.68 17.47 -27.46
N ARG A 155 29.13 16.98 -28.62
CA ARG A 155 28.36 16.96 -29.88
C ARG A 155 27.80 15.57 -30.18
N PHE A 156 26.67 15.56 -30.89
CA PHE A 156 26.04 14.34 -31.38
C PHE A 156 27.02 13.49 -32.23
N ALA A 157 27.17 12.20 -31.89
CA ALA A 157 28.17 11.24 -32.35
C ALA A 157 28.23 11.06 -33.87
N LYS A 158 27.16 11.43 -34.60
CA LYS A 158 27.11 11.38 -36.07
C LYS A 158 27.97 12.44 -36.78
N ARG A 159 28.69 13.32 -36.05
CA ARG A 159 29.46 14.44 -36.63
C ARG A 159 30.92 14.56 -36.17
N CYS A 160 31.46 13.63 -35.37
CA CYS A 160 32.84 13.73 -34.91
C CYS A 160 33.80 12.99 -35.87
N GLY A 161 34.42 13.73 -36.79
CA GLY A 161 35.50 13.22 -37.67
C GLY A 161 36.91 13.36 -37.08
N THR A 162 37.06 13.68 -35.78
CA THR A 162 38.34 14.14 -35.20
C THR A 162 38.75 13.47 -33.88
N CYS A 163 37.98 12.51 -33.36
CA CYS A 163 38.53 11.57 -32.36
C CYS A 163 39.21 10.42 -33.12
N LYS A 164 40.52 10.55 -33.37
CA LYS A 164 41.38 9.39 -33.62
C LYS A 164 41.48 8.54 -32.35
#